data_AF-A0A930GX91-F1
#
_entry.id   AF-A0A930GX91-F1
#
_cell.length_a   1.000
_cell.length_b   1.000
_cell.length_c   1.000
_cell.angle_alpha   90.00
_cell.angle_beta   90.00
_cell.angle_gamma   90.00
#
_symmetry.space_group_name_H-M   'P 1'
#
loop_
_entity.id
_entity.type
_entity.pdbx_description
1 polymer ?
#
loop_
_entity_poly.entity_id
_entity_poly.type
_entity_poly.pdbx_seq_one_letter_code
_entity_poly.pdbx_strand_id
1 'polypeptide(L)' 'MSFFSKEKTYREPIRWQKELRLAPAYLLLLIWIFFTVILLGWVVLASFSTTKEIFANKLLSSGFHWENYEKAWVNSD' A
#
# COMPACT_ATOMS: atom_id res chain seq x y z
N MET A 1 20.22 -26.59 -43.89
CA MET A 1 19.16 -25.69 -43.42
C MET A 1 18.75 -26.13 -42.02
N SER A 2 18.94 -25.24 -41.06
CA SER A 2 18.55 -25.25 -39.64
C SER A 2 18.79 -26.51 -38.78
N PHE A 3 19.87 -26.44 -37.97
CA PHE A 3 20.02 -27.19 -36.72
C PHE A 3 19.16 -26.55 -35.64
N PHE A 4 17.89 -26.95 -35.52
CA PHE A 4 17.08 -26.58 -34.35
C PHE A 4 17.47 -27.48 -33.17
N SER A 5 18.51 -27.08 -32.45
CA SER A 5 18.77 -27.59 -31.11
C SER A 5 17.64 -27.15 -30.20
N LYS A 6 16.79 -28.08 -29.77
CA LYS A 6 15.85 -27.85 -28.68
C LYS A 6 16.66 -27.57 -27.41
N GLU A 7 16.78 -26.30 -27.03
CA GLU A 7 17.25 -25.93 -25.70
C GLU A 7 16.28 -26.50 -24.68
N LYS A 8 16.76 -27.46 -23.88
CA LYS A 8 16.01 -27.92 -22.71
C LYS A 8 16.09 -26.82 -21.66
N THR A 9 15.01 -26.05 -21.49
CA THR A 9 14.88 -25.12 -20.38
C THR A 9 14.88 -25.90 -19.07
N TYR A 10 16.03 -25.97 -18.39
CA TYR A 10 16.13 -26.52 -17.05
C TYR A 10 15.42 -25.58 -16.09
N ARG A 11 14.24 -25.98 -15.59
CA ARG A 11 13.61 -25.27 -14.47
C ARG A 11 14.38 -25.61 -13.21
N GLU A 12 15.01 -24.61 -12.60
CA GLU A 12 15.68 -24.79 -11.32
C GLU A 12 14.67 -25.28 -10.26
N PRO A 13 15.03 -26.30 -9.44
CA PRO A 13 14.15 -26.78 -8.40
C PRO A 13 13.95 -25.70 -7.32
N ILE A 14 12.69 -25.50 -6.90
CA ILE A 14 12.33 -24.55 -5.84
C ILE A 14 13.09 -24.91 -4.56
N ARG A 15 13.82 -23.93 -4.01
CA ARG A 15 14.73 -24.12 -2.87
C ARG A 15 14.06 -23.78 -1.54
N TRP A 16 13.10 -24.60 -1.13
CA TRP A 16 12.27 -24.44 0.06
C TRP A 16 13.02 -24.08 1.36
N GLN A 17 14.20 -24.66 1.61
CA GLN A 17 15.01 -24.34 2.80
C GLN A 17 15.53 -22.89 2.82
N LYS A 18 15.83 -22.33 1.65
CA LYS A 18 16.27 -20.93 1.54
C LYS A 18 15.10 -19.97 1.71
N GLU A 19 13.95 -20.29 1.13
CA GLU A 19 12.75 -19.45 1.24
C GLU A 19 12.20 -19.42 2.66
N LEU A 20 12.18 -20.56 3.37
CA LEU A 20 11.76 -20.60 4.78
C LEU A 20 12.66 -19.77 5.70
N ARG A 21 13.96 -19.68 5.40
CA ARG A 21 14.89 -18.82 6.14
C ARG A 21 14.62 -17.33 5.90
N LEU A 22 14.04 -16.97 4.76
CA LEU A 22 13.66 -15.59 4.42
C LEU A 22 12.23 -15.25 4.88
N ALA A 23 11.38 -16.25 5.13
CA ALA A 23 10.00 -16.08 5.58
C ALA A 23 9.80 -15.10 6.76
N PRO A 24 10.59 -15.14 7.86
CA PRO A 24 10.41 -14.18 8.95
C PRO A 24 10.73 -12.73 8.53
N ALA A 25 11.68 -12.51 7.62
CA ALA A 25 11.98 -11.18 7.09
C ALA A 25 10.83 -10.67 6.20
N TYR A 26 10.25 -11.53 5.36
CA TYR A 26 9.08 -11.18 4.56
C TYR A 26 7.85 -10.88 5.42
N LEU A 27 7.67 -11.60 6.53
CA LEU A 27 6.58 -11.33 7.48
C LEU A 27 6.72 -9.92 8.08
N LEU A 28 7.91 -9.55 8.54
CA LEU A 28 8.18 -8.19 9.03
C LEU A 28 7.94 -7.14 7.96
N LEU A 29 8.36 -7.40 6.71
CA LEU A 29 8.09 -6.51 5.59
C LEU A 29 6.59 -6.35 5.32
N LEU A 30 5.82 -7.43 5.36
CA LEU A 30 4.36 -7.39 5.19
C LEU A 30 3.67 -6.62 6.31
N ILE A 31 4.08 -6.82 7.56
CA ILE A 31 3.58 -6.04 8.70
C ILE A 31 3.89 -4.56 8.50
N TRP A 32 5.10 -4.24 8.04
CA TRP A 32 5.50 -2.86 7.76
C TRP A 32 4.64 -2.22 6.66
N ILE A 33 4.44 -2.93 5.54
CA ILE A 33 3.58 -2.47 4.44
C ILE A 33 2.14 -2.29 4.92
N PHE A 34 1.62 -3.22 5.71
CA PHE A 34 0.27 -3.13 6.24
C PHE A 34 0.10 -1.93 7.16
N PHE A 35 1.09 -1.70 8.04
CA PHE A 35 1.12 -0.53 8.91
C PHE A 35 1.12 0.77 8.11
N THR A 36 1.93 0.90 7.05
CA THR A 36 1.94 2.11 6.22
C THR A 36 0.64 2.30 5.45
N VAL A 37 0.02 1.23 4.96
CA VAL A 37 -1.30 1.30 4.32
C VAL A 37 -2.37 1.81 5.29
N ILE A 38 -2.37 1.36 6.55
CA ILE A 38 -3.30 1.87 7.57
C ILE A 38 -3.08 3.35 7.83
N LEU A 39 -1.82 3.78 8.01
CA LEU A 39 -1.51 5.20 8.25
C LEU A 39 -1.96 6.09 7.08
N LEU A 40 -1.64 5.69 5.85
CA LEU A 40 -2.04 6.44 4.66
C LEU A 40 -3.56 6.44 4.47
N GLY A 41 -4.21 5.29 4.68
CA GLY A 41 -5.67 5.18 4.64
C GLY A 41 -6.35 6.09 5.66
N TRP A 42 -5.81 6.17 6.88
CA TRP A 42 -6.29 7.10 7.90
C TRP A 42 -6.13 8.56 7.47
N VAL A 43 -4.98 8.93 6.90
CA VAL A 43 -4.74 10.29 6.40
C VAL A 43 -5.72 10.65 5.28
N VAL A 44 -6.02 9.72 4.37
CA VAL A 44 -7.01 9.92 3.30
C VAL A 44 -8.42 10.06 3.87
N LEU A 45 -8.81 9.31 4.90
CA LEU A 45 -10.12 9.47 5.53
C LEU A 45 -10.22 10.82 6.28
N ALA A 46 -9.14 11.22 6.95
CA ALA A 46 -9.07 12.48 7.66
C ALA A 46 -9.13 13.69 6.71
N SER A 47 -8.54 13.63 5.50
CA SER A 47 -8.60 14.74 4.54
C SER A 47 -10.02 15.02 4.04
N PHE A 48 -10.90 14.02 4.05
CA PHE A 48 -12.33 14.18 3.79
C PHE A 48 -13.16 14.60 4.99
N SER A 49 -12.56 14.76 6.18
CA SER A 49 -13.27 15.19 7.39
C SER A 49 -12.96 16.66 7.70
N THR A 50 -13.80 17.30 8.51
CA THR A 50 -13.48 18.63 9.06
C THR A 50 -12.43 18.53 10.16
N THR A 51 -11.69 19.62 10.42
CA THR A 51 -10.73 19.68 11.53
C THR A 51 -11.36 19.31 12.87
N LYS A 52 -12.60 19.74 13.14
CA LYS A 52 -13.33 19.42 14.37
C LYS A 52 -13.56 17.92 14.52
N GLU A 53 -13.93 17.24 13.43
CA GLU A 53 -14.18 15.80 13.42
C GLU A 53 -12.92 14.97 13.63
N ILE A 54 -11.78 15.40 13.06
CA ILE A 54 -10.48 14.75 13.26
C ILE A 54 -10.11 14.80 14.75
N PHE A 55 -10.21 15.97 15.39
CA PHE A 55 -9.87 16.13 16.81
C PHE A 55 -10.89 15.49 17.77
N ALA A 56 -12.15 15.36 17.34
CA ALA A 56 -13.20 14.69 18.11
C ALA A 56 -13.21 13.16 17.92
N ASN A 57 -12.28 12.61 17.13
CA ASN A 57 -12.23 11.20 16.75
C ASN A 57 -13.56 10.69 16.14
N LYS A 58 -14.21 11.55 15.35
CA LYS A 58 -15.49 11.32 14.68
C LYS A 58 -15.32 11.54 13.17
N LEU A 59 -14.34 10.84 12.59
CA LEU A 59 -14.06 10.94 11.15
C LEU A 59 -15.31 10.64 10.33
N LEU A 60 -15.52 11.45 9.29
CA LEU A 60 -16.63 11.35 8.34
C LEU A 60 -18.02 11.40 9.01
N SER A 61 -18.14 11.96 10.22
CA SER A 61 -19.43 11.97 10.92
C SER A 61 -20.52 12.77 10.22
N SER A 62 -20.12 13.82 9.50
CA SER A 62 -20.97 14.65 8.65
C SER A 62 -20.84 14.31 7.15
N GLY A 63 -20.09 13.26 6.80
CA GLY A 63 -19.92 12.76 5.44
C GLY A 63 -18.56 13.08 4.83
N PHE A 64 -18.50 13.06 3.50
CA PHE A 64 -17.30 13.40 2.72
C PHE A 64 -17.26 14.90 2.41
N HIS A 65 -16.17 15.56 2.81
CA HIS A 65 -15.93 16.98 2.56
C HIS A 65 -15.01 17.20 1.34
N TRP A 66 -15.56 17.10 0.13
CA TRP A 66 -14.82 17.34 -1.12
C TRP A 66 -14.34 18.78 -1.25
N GLU A 67 -15.05 19.72 -0.63
CA GLU A 67 -14.70 21.13 -0.59
C GLU A 67 -13.33 21.39 0.04
N ASN A 68 -12.82 20.47 0.86
CA ASN A 68 -11.47 20.56 1.42
C ASN A 68 -10.41 20.54 0.30
N TYR A 69 -10.60 19.69 -0.71
CA TYR A 69 -9.69 19.58 -1.85
C TYR A 69 -9.83 20.78 -2.79
N GLU A 70 -11.07 21.22 -3.06
CA GLU A 70 -11.31 22.43 -3.86
C GLU A 70 -10.65 23.66 -3.23
N LYS A 71 -10.83 23.86 -1.92
CA LYS A 71 -10.19 24.95 -1.18
C LYS A 71 -8.67 24.83 -1.20
N ALA A 72 -8.10 23.64 -1.05
CA ALA A 72 -6.65 23.44 -1.10
C ALA A 72 -6.07 23.75 -2.48
N TRP A 73 -6.83 23.49 -3.56
CA TRP A 73 -6.41 23.78 -4.93
C TRP A 73 -6.57 25.26 -5.30
N VAL A 74 -7.62 25.93 -4.82
CA VAL A 74 -7.87 27.35 -5.14
C VAL A 74 -7.06 28.29 -4.25
N ASN A 75 -6.80 27.92 -3.00
CA ASN A 75 -5.95 28.69 -2.08
C ASN A 75 -4.49 28.21 -2.08
N SER A 76 -4.00 27.70 -3.22
CA SER A 76 -2.62 27.24 -3.38
C SER A 76 -1.61 28.35 -3.67
N ASP A 77 -2.09 29.59 -3.84
CA ASP A 77 -1.31 30.83 -3.97
C ASP A 77 -1.01 31.47 -2.60
#